data_AF-A0A832AP10-F1
#
_entry.id   AF-A0A832AP10-F1
#
_cell.length_a   1.000
_cell.length_b   1.000
_cell.length_c   1.000
_cell.angle_alpha   90.00
_cell.angle_beta   90.00
_cell.angle_gamma   90.00
#
_symmetry.space_group_name_H-M   'P 1'
#
loop_
_entity.id
_entity.type
_entity.pdbx_description
1 polymer ?
#
loop_
_entity_poly.entity_id
_entity_poly.type
_entity_poly.pdbx_seq_one_letter_code
_entity_poly.pdbx_strand_id
1 'polypeptide(L)'
;MNPTLTRLLAHATKDELDRVTPEELLAPDAVVSRDDARLVQAALYLKHGYLDACHKIAQQIATPTGSYWHGMLHRREGDISNSHYWYDRVGHHPVLEAIGGYPQDAATEEREFELLLAHTISRATSPSRGTA
;
A
#
# COMPACT_ATOMS: atom_id res chain seq x y z
N MET A 1 -2.17 14.53 6.95
CA MET A 1 -2.05 13.67 5.76
C MET A 1 -1.90 14.56 4.54
N ASN A 2 -0.99 14.24 3.62
CA ASN A 2 -0.75 15.03 2.39
C ASN A 2 -2.08 15.31 1.66
N PRO A 3 -2.41 16.57 1.28
CA PRO A 3 -3.61 16.88 0.51
C PRO A 3 -3.73 16.10 -0.80
N THR A 4 -2.62 15.90 -1.52
CA THR A 4 -2.56 15.12 -2.76
C THR A 4 -2.92 13.67 -2.50
N LEU A 5 -2.27 13.01 -1.53
CA LEU A 5 -2.59 11.64 -1.15
C LEU A 5 -4.05 11.49 -0.70
N THR A 6 -4.55 12.42 0.11
CA THR A 6 -5.93 12.42 0.60
C THR A 6 -6.93 12.52 -0.55
N ARG A 7 -6.69 13.41 -1.50
CA ARG A 7 -7.50 13.55 -2.72
C ARG A 7 -7.47 12.28 -3.55
N LEU A 8 -6.27 11.73 -3.79
CA LEU A 8 -6.10 10.54 -4.62
C LEU A 8 -6.67 9.28 -3.96
N LEU A 9 -6.68 9.17 -2.63
CA LEU A 9 -7.37 8.10 -1.92
C LEU A 9 -8.89 8.15 -2.12
N ALA A 10 -9.47 9.35 -2.13
CA ALA A 10 -10.90 9.54 -2.31
C ALA A 10 -11.34 9.33 -3.76
N HIS A 11 -10.60 9.88 -4.71
CA HIS A 11 -10.90 9.77 -6.14
C HIS A 11 -9.63 9.97 -6.97
N ALA A 12 -9.31 8.97 -7.80
CA ALA A 12 -8.25 9.08 -8.78
C ALA A 12 -8.61 8.28 -10.03
N THR A 13 -8.29 8.86 -11.19
CA THR A 13 -8.20 8.11 -12.45
C THR A 13 -6.88 7.37 -12.53
N LYS A 14 -6.82 6.30 -13.33
CA LYS A 14 -5.56 5.60 -13.61
C LYS A 14 -4.50 6.54 -14.18
N ASP A 15 -4.89 7.43 -15.07
CA ASP A 15 -4.02 8.44 -15.69
C ASP A 15 -3.36 9.39 -14.68
N GLU A 16 -4.09 9.79 -13.63
CA GLU A 16 -3.51 10.59 -12.54
C GLU A 16 -2.50 9.78 -11.74
N LEU A 17 -2.84 8.52 -11.44
CA LEU A 17 -1.94 7.64 -10.72
C LEU A 17 -0.69 7.29 -11.54
N ASP A 18 -0.79 7.16 -12.86
CA ASP A 18 0.35 6.88 -13.74
C ASP A 18 1.33 8.07 -13.79
N ARG A 19 0.85 9.30 -13.58
CA ARG A 19 1.65 10.53 -13.68
C ARG A 19 2.20 11.03 -12.34
N VAL A 20 1.52 10.74 -11.23
CA VAL A 20 1.96 11.23 -9.91
C VAL A 20 3.31 10.60 -9.54
N THR A 21 4.26 11.44 -9.16
CA THR A 21 5.56 10.99 -8.67
C THR A 21 5.49 10.60 -7.18
N PRO A 22 6.35 9.69 -6.70
CA PRO A 22 6.49 9.40 -5.27
C PRO A 22 6.66 10.66 -4.40
N GLU A 23 7.41 11.62 -4.90
CA GLU A 23 7.71 12.88 -4.20
C GLU A 23 6.46 13.77 -4.09
N GLU A 24 5.66 13.93 -5.15
CA GLU A 24 4.38 14.65 -5.10
C GLU A 24 3.35 13.93 -4.22
N LEU A 25 3.35 12.60 -4.29
CA LEU A 25 2.43 11.75 -3.53
C LEU A 25 2.68 11.81 -2.02
N LEU A 26 3.92 12.03 -1.59
CA LEU A 26 4.33 11.97 -0.18
C LEU A 26 4.77 13.31 0.41
N ALA A 27 4.77 14.38 -0.38
CA ALA A 27 5.01 15.74 0.11
C ALA A 27 4.11 16.12 1.32
N PRO A 28 4.58 16.99 2.25
CA PRO A 28 5.89 17.63 2.28
C PRO A 28 7.01 16.73 2.82
N ASP A 29 6.69 15.51 3.25
CA ASP A 29 7.68 14.62 3.84
C ASP A 29 8.65 14.10 2.77
N ALA A 30 9.93 14.01 3.14
CA ALA A 30 10.95 13.56 2.22
C ALA A 30 10.85 12.06 2.01
N VAL A 31 10.85 11.63 0.74
CA VAL A 31 10.90 10.20 0.39
C VAL A 31 12.28 9.65 0.73
N VAL A 32 12.33 8.67 1.62
CA VAL A 32 13.56 7.98 2.05
C VAL A 32 13.63 6.54 1.57
N SER A 33 12.50 5.95 1.17
CA SER A 33 12.42 4.63 0.55
C SER A 33 11.56 4.70 -0.72
N ARG A 34 12.22 4.61 -1.89
CA ARG A 34 11.50 4.64 -3.18
C ARG A 34 10.60 3.42 -3.37
N ASP A 35 11.01 2.25 -2.89
CA ASP A 35 10.21 1.04 -2.98
C ASP A 35 8.93 1.15 -2.15
N ASP A 36 9.03 1.56 -0.88
CA ASP A 36 7.85 1.77 -0.04
C ASP A 36 6.95 2.87 -0.62
N ALA A 37 7.52 3.95 -1.17
CA ALA A 37 6.74 4.99 -1.83
C ALA A 37 5.98 4.47 -3.07
N ARG A 38 6.58 3.56 -3.85
CA ARG A 38 5.87 2.88 -4.94
C ARG A 38 4.79 1.95 -4.42
N LEU A 39 4.98 1.30 -3.26
CA LEU A 39 3.91 0.51 -2.63
C LEU A 39 2.73 1.40 -2.17
N VAL A 40 2.95 2.64 -1.75
CA VAL A 40 1.84 3.60 -1.51
C VAL A 40 1.05 3.84 -2.80
N GLN A 41 1.73 4.00 -3.94
CA GLN A 41 1.08 4.11 -5.25
C GLN A 41 0.34 2.80 -5.63
N ALA A 42 0.89 1.63 -5.32
CA ALA A 42 0.23 0.34 -5.51
C ALA A 42 -1.06 0.21 -4.69
N ALA A 43 -1.06 0.72 -3.45
CA ALA A 43 -2.24 0.77 -2.61
C ALA A 43 -3.35 1.65 -3.21
N LEU A 44 -3.00 2.77 -3.86
CA LEU A 44 -3.96 3.59 -4.59
C LEU A 44 -4.54 2.87 -5.80
N TYR A 45 -3.71 2.19 -6.59
CA TYR A 45 -4.21 1.36 -7.69
C TYR A 45 -5.18 0.29 -7.18
N LEU A 46 -4.85 -0.38 -6.08
CA LEU A 46 -5.71 -1.39 -5.45
C LEU A 46 -7.04 -0.78 -4.98
N LYS A 47 -7.01 0.38 -4.31
CA LYS A 47 -8.19 1.09 -3.81
C LYS A 47 -9.20 1.42 -4.92
N HIS A 48 -8.69 1.72 -6.12
CA HIS A 48 -9.50 2.09 -7.29
C HIS A 48 -9.73 0.92 -8.27
N GLY A 49 -9.31 -0.30 -7.92
CA GLY A 49 -9.55 -1.50 -8.74
C GLY A 49 -8.65 -1.65 -9.96
N TYR A 50 -7.55 -0.89 -10.05
CA TYR A 50 -6.55 -1.00 -11.11
C TYR A 50 -5.55 -2.13 -10.81
N LEU A 51 -6.05 -3.36 -10.74
CA LEU A 51 -5.32 -4.53 -10.22
C LEU A 51 -4.02 -4.82 -10.98
N ASP A 52 -4.02 -4.75 -12.32
CA ASP A 52 -2.81 -4.93 -13.15
C ASP A 52 -1.67 -3.96 -12.79
N ALA A 53 -2.01 -2.70 -12.49
CA ALA A 53 -1.02 -1.69 -12.14
C ALA A 53 -0.48 -1.90 -10.73
N CYS A 54 -1.36 -2.29 -9.79
CA CYS A 54 -0.96 -2.72 -8.45
C CYS A 54 0.00 -3.91 -8.53
N HIS A 55 -0.37 -4.94 -9.30
CA HIS A 55 0.42 -6.17 -9.48
C HIS A 55 1.83 -5.88 -9.99
N LYS A 56 1.95 -5.07 -11.05
CA LYS A 56 3.24 -4.68 -11.65
C LYS A 56 4.19 -4.03 -10.64
N ILE A 57 3.68 -3.28 -9.67
CA ILE A 57 4.51 -2.69 -8.62
C ILE A 57 4.82 -3.72 -7.54
N ALA A 58 3.81 -4.39 -6.99
CA ALA A 58 3.97 -5.33 -5.88
C ALA A 58 4.95 -6.47 -6.22
N GLN A 59 4.88 -7.01 -7.44
CA GLN A 59 5.79 -8.09 -7.89
C GLN A 59 7.27 -7.68 -7.93
N GLN A 60 7.58 -6.39 -8.05
CA GLN A 60 8.95 -5.90 -8.16
C GLN A 60 9.62 -5.67 -6.80
N ILE A 61 8.84 -5.68 -5.71
CA ILE A 61 9.29 -5.27 -4.38
C ILE A 61 9.24 -6.48 -3.45
N ALA A 62 10.36 -7.21 -3.40
CA ALA A 62 10.51 -8.44 -2.63
C ALA A 62 10.78 -8.18 -1.14
N THR A 63 9.85 -7.49 -0.47
CA THR A 63 9.87 -7.21 0.97
C THR A 63 8.65 -7.83 1.66
N PRO A 64 8.64 -7.95 3.00
CA PRO A 64 7.43 -8.35 3.73
C PRO A 64 6.22 -7.48 3.39
N THR A 65 6.38 -6.15 3.35
CA THR A 65 5.31 -5.21 3.01
C THR A 65 4.87 -5.33 1.54
N GLY A 66 5.81 -5.55 0.61
CA GLY A 66 5.48 -5.81 -0.81
C GLY A 66 4.70 -7.12 -0.99
N SER A 67 5.10 -8.19 -0.31
CA SER A 67 4.37 -9.46 -0.29
C SER A 67 2.97 -9.30 0.32
N TYR A 68 2.83 -8.46 1.34
CA TYR A 68 1.53 -8.17 1.94
C TYR A 68 0.58 -7.49 0.94
N TRP A 69 1.02 -6.42 0.26
CA TRP A 69 0.22 -5.78 -0.79
C TRP A 69 -0.13 -6.76 -1.92
N HIS A 70 0.79 -7.67 -2.28
CA HIS A 70 0.55 -8.71 -3.27
C HIS A 70 -0.54 -9.71 -2.82
N GLY A 71 -0.49 -10.15 -1.56
CA GLY A 71 -1.53 -11.01 -0.99
C GLY A 71 -2.91 -10.33 -0.99
N MET A 72 -2.96 -9.06 -0.58
CA MET A 72 -4.21 -8.28 -0.59
C MET A 72 -4.76 -8.07 -2.02
N LEU A 73 -3.88 -7.85 -2.99
CA LEU A 73 -4.23 -7.78 -4.41
C LEU A 73 -4.89 -9.07 -4.89
N HIS A 74 -4.27 -10.24 -4.69
CA HIS A 74 -4.87 -11.50 -5.13
C HIS A 74 -6.17 -11.84 -4.41
N ARG A 75 -6.33 -11.40 -3.14
CA ARG A 75 -7.63 -11.49 -2.45
C ARG A 75 -8.70 -10.69 -3.20
N ARG A 76 -8.39 -9.49 -3.69
CA ARG A 76 -9.30 -8.67 -4.50
C ARG A 76 -9.60 -9.27 -5.88
N GLU A 77 -8.67 -10.03 -6.46
CA GLU A 77 -8.89 -10.79 -7.70
C GLU A 77 -9.75 -12.04 -7.52
N GLY A 78 -9.94 -12.51 -6.27
CA GLY A 78 -10.59 -13.77 -5.96
C GLY A 78 -9.66 -14.99 -6.06
N ASP A 79 -8.36 -14.79 -6.31
CA ASP A 79 -7.35 -15.84 -6.28
C ASP A 79 -6.88 -16.11 -4.84
N ILE A 80 -7.74 -16.75 -4.06
CA ILE A 80 -7.53 -16.97 -2.61
C ILE A 80 -6.31 -17.84 -2.34
N SER A 81 -6.04 -18.86 -3.18
CA SER A 81 -4.88 -19.74 -2.99
C SER A 81 -3.57 -18.97 -3.12
N ASN A 82 -3.48 -18.10 -4.12
CA ASN A 82 -2.29 -17.29 -4.35
C ASN A 82 -2.19 -16.15 -3.33
N SER A 83 -3.33 -15.59 -2.89
CA SER A 83 -3.35 -14.67 -1.76
C SER A 83 -2.67 -15.30 -0.54
N HIS A 84 -3.10 -16.48 -0.10
CA HIS A 84 -2.49 -17.18 1.04
C HIS A 84 -0.98 -17.41 0.85
N TYR A 85 -0.55 -17.83 -0.34
CA TYR A 85 0.87 -17.98 -0.65
C TYR A 85 1.69 -16.70 -0.41
N TRP A 86 1.15 -15.53 -0.74
CA TRP A 86 1.82 -14.25 -0.49
C TRP A 86 1.72 -13.80 0.97
N TYR A 87 0.61 -14.08 1.65
CA TYR A 87 0.50 -13.87 3.11
C TYR A 87 1.53 -14.71 3.87
N ASP A 88 1.77 -15.96 3.48
CA ASP A 88 2.80 -16.80 4.09
C ASP A 88 4.21 -16.21 3.92
N ARG A 89 4.45 -15.47 2.84
CA ARG A 89 5.73 -14.77 2.58
C ARG A 89 5.90 -13.47 3.35
N VAL A 90 4.83 -12.93 3.95
CA VAL A 90 4.91 -11.75 4.82
C VAL A 90 5.76 -12.06 6.05
N GLY A 91 5.62 -13.25 6.62
CA GLY A 91 6.26 -13.61 7.89
C GLY A 91 5.82 -12.69 9.02
N HIS A 92 6.77 -12.13 9.78
CA HIS A 92 6.47 -11.16 10.83
C HIS A 92 6.24 -9.77 10.25
N HIS A 93 5.02 -9.23 10.44
CA HIS A 93 4.69 -7.88 10.04
C HIS A 93 3.75 -7.23 11.07
N PRO A 94 4.04 -6.01 11.55
CA PRO A 94 3.29 -5.39 12.65
C PRO A 94 1.80 -5.22 12.33
N VAL A 95 1.45 -4.98 11.07
CA VAL A 95 0.05 -4.89 10.64
C VAL A 95 -0.66 -6.24 10.68
N LEU A 96 0.03 -7.33 10.30
CA LEU A 96 -0.57 -8.67 10.33
C LEU A 96 -0.85 -9.11 11.78
N GLU A 97 0.07 -8.79 12.69
CA GLU A 97 -0.10 -9.00 14.14
C GLU A 97 -1.25 -8.15 14.70
N ALA A 98 -1.36 -6.88 14.28
CA ALA A 98 -2.43 -5.99 14.73
C ALA A 98 -3.84 -6.40 14.26
N ILE A 99 -3.95 -7.03 13.09
CA ILE A 99 -5.21 -7.58 12.56
C ILE A 99 -5.54 -8.94 13.19
N GLY A 100 -4.51 -9.69 13.63
CA GLY A 100 -4.69 -11.04 14.18
C GLY A 100 -4.67 -12.14 13.11
N GLY A 101 -4.03 -11.90 11.97
CA GLY A 101 -3.91 -12.85 10.86
C GLY A 101 -4.65 -12.40 9.59
N TYR A 102 -5.01 -13.37 8.75
CA TYR A 102 -5.75 -13.11 7.50
C TYR A 102 -7.16 -12.56 7.81
N PRO A 103 -7.62 -11.46 7.18
CA PRO A 103 -8.94 -10.88 7.43
C PRO A 103 -10.10 -11.85 7.21
N GLN A 104 -11.14 -11.70 8.01
CA GLN A 104 -12.29 -12.62 8.05
C GLN A 104 -13.57 -11.99 7.50
N ASP A 105 -13.63 -10.65 7.45
CA ASP A 105 -14.80 -9.89 7.03
C ASP A 105 -14.42 -8.52 6.47
N ALA A 106 -15.40 -7.79 5.93
CA ALA A 106 -15.18 -6.49 5.32
C ALA A 106 -14.57 -5.45 6.29
N ALA A 107 -14.89 -5.53 7.59
CA ALA A 107 -14.37 -4.59 8.57
C ALA A 107 -12.88 -4.82 8.84
N THR A 108 -12.46 -6.08 8.97
CA THR A 108 -11.05 -6.45 9.11
C THR A 108 -10.26 -6.18 7.83
N GLU A 109 -10.86 -6.36 6.64
CA GLU A 109 -10.24 -5.98 5.37
C GLU A 109 -10.00 -4.47 5.23
N GLU A 110 -10.99 -3.65 5.60
CA GLU A 110 -10.86 -2.19 5.56
C GLU A 110 -9.78 -1.72 6.55
N ARG A 111 -9.83 -2.25 7.78
CA ARG A 111 -8.83 -1.94 8.80
C ARG A 111 -7.42 -2.35 8.39
N GLU A 112 -7.28 -3.52 7.76
CA GLU A 112 -6.00 -4.01 7.24
C GLU A 112 -5.42 -3.06 6.19
N PHE A 113 -6.25 -2.63 5.23
CA PHE A 113 -5.83 -1.68 4.19
C PHE A 113 -5.32 -0.36 4.81
N GLU A 114 -6.07 0.20 5.77
CA GLU A 114 -5.69 1.45 6.44
C GLU A 114 -4.36 1.32 7.20
N LEU A 115 -4.20 0.25 7.97
CA LEU A 115 -2.99 0.02 8.75
C LEU A 115 -1.78 -0.26 7.86
N LEU A 116 -1.95 -1.05 6.80
CA LEU A 116 -0.88 -1.34 5.86
C LEU A 116 -0.47 -0.10 5.07
N LEU A 117 -1.43 0.74 4.67
CA LEU A 117 -1.15 2.02 4.04
C LEU A 117 -0.38 2.96 4.97
N ALA A 118 -0.84 3.13 6.22
CA ALA A 118 -0.16 3.96 7.21
C ALA A 118 1.26 3.46 7.49
N HIS A 119 1.44 2.14 7.65
CA HIS A 119 2.75 1.53 7.80
C HIS A 119 3.64 1.85 6.59
N THR A 120 3.15 1.59 5.38
CA THR A 120 3.89 1.81 4.13
C THR A 120 4.32 3.28 3.98
N ILE A 121 3.43 4.24 4.28
CA ILE A 121 3.76 5.67 4.26
C ILE A 121 4.88 5.99 5.26
N SER A 122 4.79 5.50 6.49
CA SER A 122 5.82 5.74 7.52
C SER A 122 7.19 5.13 7.19
N ARG A 123 7.20 4.04 6.40
CA ARG A 123 8.43 3.45 5.85
C ARG A 123 8.98 4.25 4.66
N ALA A 124 8.09 4.82 3.86
CA ALA A 124 8.42 5.59 2.67
C ALA A 124 9.03 6.96 2.99
N THR A 125 8.67 7.57 4.11
CA THR A 125 9.01 8.97 4.41
C THR A 125 9.83 9.17 5.68
N SER A 126 10.57 10.28 5.71
CA SER A 126 11.03 10.91 6.95
C SER A 126 10.24 12.20 7.16
N PRO A 127 9.74 12.47 8.38
CA PRO A 127 9.07 13.72 8.67
C PRO A 127 9.92 14.91 8.24
N SER A 128 9.33 15.84 7.49
CA SER A 128 9.95 17.12 7.23
C SER A 128 10.21 17.80 8.58
N ARG A 129 11.45 18.22 8.86
CA ARG A 129 11.75 19.00 10.07
C ARG A 129 11.01 20.33 9.90
N GLY A 130 9.84 20.45 10.52
CA GLY A 130 9.16 21.72 10.64
C GLY A 130 10.13 22.69 11.31
N THR A 131 10.47 23.79 10.64
CA THR A 131 10.97 24.97 11.33
C THR A 131 9.88 25.37 12.32
N ALA A 132 10.22 25.30 13.62
CA ALA A 132 9.43 25.86 14.69
C ALA A 132 9.15 27.36 14.46
#